data_AF-A0A6A4PWY9-F1
#
_entry.id   AF-A0A6A4PWY9-F1
#
_cell.length_a   1.000
_cell.length_b   1.000
_cell.length_c   1.000
_cell.angle_alpha   90.00
_cell.angle_beta   90.00
_cell.angle_gamma   90.00
#
_symmetry.space_group_name_H-M   'P 1'
#
loop_
_entity.id
_entity.type
_entity.pdbx_description
1 polymer ?
#
loop_
_entity_poly.entity_id
_entity_poly.type
_entity_poly.pdbx_seq_one_letter_code
_entity_poly.pdbx_strand_id
1 'polypeptide(L)'
;MLMLFFILKVGLLGEKLRIHTYIGSNNVQWKSLGRYSTKPLTWYQATFDAPKGNRPVALNLGSMGKGEAWINGQSIGRYWVSFHTPHGIPSQQWYVPESLATVYFIYIYIYIYIYIYIYIYILISIQR
;
A
#
# COMPACT_ATOMS: atom_id res chain seq x y z
N MET A 1 -41.67 -4.72 -21.34
CA MET A 1 -41.06 -4.80 -19.99
C MET A 1 -39.59 -5.13 -20.15
N LEU A 2 -38.69 -4.18 -19.89
CA LEU A 2 -37.25 -4.39 -19.94
C LEU A 2 -36.77 -4.87 -18.57
N MET A 3 -36.09 -6.01 -18.52
CA MET A 3 -35.53 -6.54 -17.28
C MET A 3 -34.09 -6.07 -17.15
N LEU A 4 -33.82 -5.26 -16.13
CA LEU A 4 -32.47 -4.85 -15.79
C LEU A 4 -31.80 -5.97 -14.99
N PHE A 5 -30.65 -6.45 -15.47
CA PHE A 5 -29.78 -7.34 -14.71
C PHE A 5 -28.58 -6.56 -14.18
N PHE A 6 -28.34 -6.64 -12.87
CA PHE A 6 -27.14 -6.11 -12.24
C PHE A 6 -26.08 -7.20 -12.14
N ILE A 7 -24.88 -6.93 -12.64
CA ILE A 7 -23.71 -7.80 -12.47
C ILE A 7 -22.87 -7.23 -11.34
N LEU A 8 -22.81 -7.95 -10.21
CA LEU A 8 -21.96 -7.59 -9.07
C LEU A 8 -20.58 -8.23 -9.22
N LYS A 9 -19.53 -7.41 -9.09
CA LYS A 9 -18.15 -7.90 -8.97
C LYS A 9 -17.66 -7.61 -7.55
N VAL A 10 -17.51 -8.66 -6.75
CA VAL A 10 -16.97 -8.58 -5.39
C VAL A 10 -15.44 -8.54 -5.45
N GLY A 11 -14.82 -7.66 -4.67
CA GLY A 11 -13.37 -7.58 -4.49
C GLY A 11 -12.61 -7.00 -5.69
N LEU A 12 -11.32 -6.73 -5.48
CA LEU A 12 -10.46 -6.14 -6.49
C LEU A 12 -9.77 -7.20 -7.35
N LEU A 13 -9.50 -6.88 -8.62
CA LEU A 13 -8.81 -7.82 -9.51
C LEU A 13 -7.42 -8.21 -8.97
N GLY A 14 -6.66 -7.24 -8.43
CA GLY A 14 -5.34 -7.52 -7.85
C GLY A 14 -5.39 -8.42 -6.62
N GLU A 15 -6.43 -8.31 -5.79
CA GLU A 15 -6.65 -9.22 -4.66
C GLU A 15 -6.96 -10.64 -5.13
N LYS A 16 -7.83 -10.78 -6.14
CA LYS A 16 -8.15 -12.08 -6.76
C LYS A 16 -6.93 -12.75 -7.38
N LEU A 17 -6.08 -11.96 -8.03
CA LEU A 17 -4.81 -12.41 -8.61
C LEU A 17 -3.70 -12.58 -7.55
N ARG A 18 -3.97 -12.24 -6.28
CA ARG A 18 -3.04 -12.33 -5.15
C ARG A 18 -1.70 -11.66 -5.44
N ILE A 19 -1.72 -10.48 -6.06
CA ILE A 19 -0.49 -9.82 -6.52
C ILE A 19 0.40 -9.33 -5.39
N HIS A 20 -0.10 -9.32 -4.15
CA HIS A 20 0.67 -9.10 -2.93
C HIS A 20 1.58 -10.29 -2.56
N THR A 21 1.48 -11.42 -3.27
CA THR A 21 2.35 -12.60 -3.10
C THR A 21 3.42 -12.63 -4.17
N TYR A 22 4.55 -13.29 -3.90
CA TYR A 22 5.63 -13.46 -4.88
C TYR A 22 5.14 -14.07 -6.20
N ILE A 23 4.36 -15.16 -6.11
CA ILE A 23 3.83 -15.86 -7.29
C ILE A 23 2.85 -14.97 -8.06
N GLY A 24 1.88 -14.34 -7.37
CA GLY A 24 0.90 -13.48 -8.02
C GLY A 24 1.52 -12.24 -8.65
N SER A 25 2.53 -11.66 -8.00
CA SER A 25 3.29 -10.51 -8.49
C SER A 25 4.00 -10.79 -9.81
N ASN A 26 4.48 -12.02 -10.03
CA ASN A 26 5.16 -12.42 -11.27
C ASN A 26 4.19 -12.58 -12.45
N ASN A 27 2.87 -12.65 -12.19
CA ASN A 27 1.85 -12.80 -13.22
C ASN A 27 1.34 -11.46 -13.78
N VAL A 28 1.89 -10.33 -13.32
CA VAL A 28 1.49 -8.99 -13.78
C VAL A 28 2.69 -8.20 -14.28
N GLN A 29 2.43 -7.30 -15.23
CA GLN A 29 3.46 -6.43 -15.80
C GLN A 29 3.57 -5.15 -14.98
N TRP A 30 4.59 -5.08 -14.13
CA TRP A 30 4.93 -3.88 -13.38
C TRP A 30 5.58 -2.82 -14.27
N LYS A 31 5.34 -1.56 -13.94
CA LYS A 31 5.98 -0.42 -14.60
C LYS A 31 6.81 0.35 -13.59
N SER A 32 7.99 0.81 -14.00
CA SER A 32 8.81 1.69 -13.17
C SER A 32 8.02 2.93 -12.78
N LEU A 33 8.15 3.35 -11.52
CA LEU A 33 7.52 4.57 -11.06
C LEU A 33 8.17 5.78 -11.77
N GLY A 34 7.43 6.36 -12.72
CA GLY A 34 7.80 7.62 -13.38
C GLY A 34 7.27 8.81 -12.59
N ARG A 35 6.49 9.67 -13.25
CA ARG A 35 5.68 10.68 -12.53
C ARG A 35 4.58 9.98 -11.74
N TYR A 36 4.25 10.53 -10.57
CA TYR A 36 3.21 10.01 -9.70
C TYR A 36 1.90 9.80 -10.46
N SER A 37 1.33 8.61 -10.32
CA SER A 37 0.03 8.29 -10.88
C SER A 37 -1.05 8.83 -9.95
N THR A 38 -1.88 9.75 -10.44
CA THR A 38 -3.11 10.18 -9.76
C THR A 38 -4.26 9.19 -9.96
N LYS A 39 -3.99 8.03 -10.59
CA LYS A 39 -5.05 7.07 -10.89
C LYS A 39 -5.53 6.36 -9.62
N PRO A 40 -6.84 6.31 -9.40
CA PRO A 40 -7.44 5.51 -8.34
C PRO A 40 -7.10 4.02 -8.56
N LEU A 41 -7.22 3.21 -7.50
CA LEU A 41 -7.15 1.75 -7.59
C LEU A 41 -5.81 1.23 -8.14
N THR A 42 -4.70 1.86 -7.74
CA THR A 42 -3.35 1.54 -8.22
C THR A 42 -2.59 0.66 -7.22
N TRP A 43 -1.88 -0.35 -7.74
CA TRP A 43 -0.94 -1.16 -6.97
C TRP A 43 0.49 -0.65 -7.15
N TYR A 44 1.22 -0.60 -6.05
CA TYR A 44 2.63 -0.28 -5.98
C TYR A 44 3.38 -1.44 -5.32
N GLN A 45 4.62 -1.65 -5.75
CA GLN A 45 5.51 -2.64 -5.17
C GLN A 45 6.88 -1.99 -4.93
N ALA A 46 7.52 -2.36 -3.84
CA ALA A 46 8.91 -2.04 -3.54
C ALA A 46 9.60 -3.25 -2.88
N THR A 47 10.90 -3.37 -3.12
CA THR A 47 11.77 -4.38 -2.49
C THR A 47 12.95 -3.66 -1.86
N PHE A 48 13.28 -3.99 -0.62
CA PHE A 48 14.46 -3.46 0.05
C PHE A 48 15.02 -4.47 1.06
N ASP A 49 16.32 -4.37 1.28
CA ASP A 49 17.01 -5.16 2.31
C ASP A 49 16.59 -4.70 3.69
N ALA A 50 16.42 -5.64 4.62
CA ALA A 50 16.11 -5.29 5.98
C ALA A 50 17.25 -4.46 6.61
N PRO A 51 16.91 -3.41 7.37
CA PRO A 51 17.91 -2.61 8.04
C PRO A 51 18.71 -3.47 9.04
N LYS A 52 20.01 -3.20 9.15
CA LYS A 52 20.88 -3.94 10.07
C LYS A 52 20.49 -3.69 11.53
N GLY A 53 20.49 -4.75 12.34
CA GLY A 53 20.25 -4.72 13.78
C GLY A 53 18.84 -5.19 14.17
N ASN A 54 18.56 -5.19 15.48
CA ASN A 54 17.30 -5.72 16.04
C ASN A 54 16.30 -4.61 16.39
N ARG A 55 16.48 -3.40 15.84
CA ARG A 55 15.58 -2.29 16.12
C ARG A 55 14.26 -2.49 15.37
N PRO A 56 13.12 -2.13 15.98
CA PRO A 56 11.84 -2.20 15.30
C PRO A 56 11.85 -1.29 14.07
N VAL A 57 11.29 -1.79 12.98
CA VAL A 57 11.15 -1.05 11.71
C VAL A 57 9.73 -0.54 11.61
N ALA A 58 9.52 0.64 11.03
CA ALA A 58 8.19 1.14 10.74
C ALA A 58 8.09 1.58 9.28
N LEU A 59 6.96 1.23 8.65
CA LEU A 59 6.56 1.73 7.35
C LEU A 59 5.85 3.08 7.53
N ASN A 60 6.36 4.12 6.86
CA ASN A 60 5.73 5.42 6.78
C ASN A 60 4.80 5.50 5.57
N LEU A 61 3.49 5.57 5.84
CA LEU A 61 2.44 5.73 4.83
C LEU A 61 1.92 7.16 4.77
N GLY A 62 2.55 8.12 5.47
CA GLY A 62 2.11 9.52 5.62
C GLY A 62 1.95 10.29 4.31
N SER A 63 2.58 9.75 3.28
CA SER A 63 2.68 10.29 1.94
C SER A 63 1.65 9.61 1.00
N MET A 64 1.01 8.52 1.47
CA MET A 64 -0.07 7.79 0.78
C MET A 64 -1.44 8.39 1.11
N GLY A 65 -2.50 7.88 0.49
CA GLY A 65 -3.87 8.25 0.86
C GLY A 65 -4.61 7.16 1.63
N LYS A 66 -5.51 6.45 0.96
CA LYS A 66 -6.28 5.33 1.53
C LYS A 66 -5.89 4.04 0.84
N GLY A 67 -5.71 2.97 1.60
CA GLY A 67 -5.16 1.75 1.07
C GLY A 67 -5.19 0.55 2.00
N GLU A 68 -4.60 -0.52 1.50
CA GLU A 68 -4.13 -1.65 2.29
C GLU A 68 -2.67 -1.90 1.88
N ALA A 69 -1.89 -2.39 2.82
CA ALA A 69 -0.49 -2.72 2.58
C ALA A 69 -0.20 -4.15 3.00
N TRP A 70 0.77 -4.75 2.33
CA TRP A 70 1.26 -6.09 2.59
C TRP A 70 2.77 -6.08 2.67
N ILE A 71 3.31 -6.91 3.56
CA ILE A 71 4.74 -7.17 3.70
C ILE A 71 4.95 -8.68 3.57
N ASN A 72 5.78 -9.10 2.62
CA ASN A 72 6.11 -10.52 2.39
C ASN A 72 4.86 -11.41 2.20
N GLY A 73 3.82 -10.89 1.54
CA GLY A 73 2.55 -11.59 1.34
C GLY A 73 1.58 -11.55 2.51
N GLN A 74 1.96 -11.00 3.66
CA GLN A 74 1.09 -10.82 4.83
C GLN A 74 0.47 -9.43 4.83
N SER A 75 -0.85 -9.34 5.01
CA SER A 75 -1.50 -8.03 5.16
C SER A 75 -1.06 -7.39 6.46
N ILE A 76 -0.66 -6.13 6.37
CA ILE A 76 -0.40 -5.26 7.51
C ILE A 76 -1.59 -4.33 7.79
N GLY A 77 -2.74 -4.60 7.16
CA GLY A 77 -3.97 -3.90 7.41
C GLY A 77 -4.16 -2.63 6.58
N ARG A 78 -5.34 -2.06 6.78
CA ARG A 78 -5.82 -0.89 6.04
C ARG A 78 -5.31 0.39 6.68
N TYR A 79 -4.97 1.36 5.83
CA TYR A 79 -4.57 2.68 6.25
C TYR A 79 -5.47 3.75 5.61
N TRP A 80 -5.66 4.84 6.33
CA TRP A 80 -6.34 6.03 5.80
C TRP A 80 -5.64 7.28 6.31
N VAL A 81 -4.61 7.67 5.58
CA VAL A 81 -3.69 8.76 5.95
C VAL A 81 -4.28 10.12 5.59
N SER A 82 -5.13 10.18 4.56
CA SER A 82 -5.80 11.43 4.16
C SER A 82 -6.75 12.00 5.23
N PHE A 83 -7.07 11.22 6.26
CA PHE A 83 -7.83 11.70 7.40
C PHE A 83 -6.90 12.43 8.37
N HIS A 84 -6.96 13.75 8.35
CA HIS A 84 -6.14 14.59 9.20
C HIS A 84 -6.92 14.96 10.46
N THR A 85 -6.22 15.00 11.59
CA THR A 85 -6.68 15.70 12.79
C THR A 85 -6.93 17.19 12.47
N PRO A 86 -7.64 17.94 13.33
CA PRO A 86 -7.83 19.38 13.15
C PRO A 86 -6.51 20.18 13.02
N HIS A 87 -5.37 19.58 13.38
CA HIS A 87 -4.05 20.19 13.30
C HIS A 87 -3.27 19.77 12.03
N GLY A 88 -3.93 19.10 11.08
CA GLY A 88 -3.31 18.69 9.81
C GLY A 88 -2.38 17.48 9.92
N ILE A 89 -2.45 16.71 11.01
CA ILE A 89 -1.62 15.50 11.21
C ILE A 89 -2.43 14.27 10.82
N PRO A 90 -1.91 13.35 9.99
CA PRO A 90 -2.60 12.09 9.68
C PRO A 90 -2.93 11.31 10.94
N SER A 91 -4.17 10.82 11.06
CA SER A 91 -4.58 10.00 12.21
C SER A 91 -3.89 8.65 12.28
N GLN A 92 -3.32 8.18 11.15
CA GLN A 92 -2.58 6.93 11.05
C GLN A 92 -1.50 7.05 9.97
N GLN A 93 -0.24 6.86 10.34
CA GLN A 93 0.92 7.06 9.44
C GLN A 93 1.96 5.94 9.51
N TRP A 94 2.14 5.34 10.70
CA TRP A 94 3.23 4.39 10.95
C TRP A 94 2.66 2.99 11.15
N TYR A 95 3.29 2.01 10.52
CA TYR A 95 3.01 0.60 10.75
C TYR A 95 4.27 -0.17 11.10
N VAL A 96 4.28 -0.92 12.20
CA VAL A 96 5.42 -1.74 12.63
C VAL A 96 5.18 -3.19 12.20
N PRO A 97 6.00 -3.77 11.31
CA PRO A 97 5.93 -5.18 10.98
C PRO A 97 6.31 -6.04 12.19
N GLU A 98 5.59 -7.13 12.41
CA GLU A 98 5.87 -8.07 13.51
C GLU A 98 7.08 -8.98 13.21
N SER A 99 7.50 -9.11 11.94
CA SER A 99 8.52 -10.08 11.52
C SER A 99 9.93 -9.52 11.36
N LEU A 100 10.91 -10.31 11.80
CA LEU A 100 12.36 -10.11 11.60
C LEU A 100 12.82 -10.70 10.25
N ALA A 101 12.27 -10.21 9.13
CA ALA A 101 12.70 -10.67 7.81
C ALA A 101 14.03 -10.03 7.40
N THR A 102 14.87 -10.74 6.64
CA THR A 102 16.14 -10.22 6.08
C THR A 102 15.93 -9.34 4.85
N VAL A 103 14.81 -9.52 4.14
CA VAL A 103 14.39 -8.74 2.97
C VAL A 103 12.88 -8.51 3.09
N TYR A 104 12.43 -7.30 2.75
CA TYR A 104 11.02 -6.94 2.75
C TYR A 104 10.53 -6.66 1.33
N PHE A 105 9.50 -7.40 0.94
CA PHE A 105 8.68 -7.14 -0.24
C PHE A 105 7.43 -6.40 0.22
N ILE A 106 7.34 -5.11 -0.11
CA ILE A 106 6.19 -4.28 0.19
C ILE A 106 5.30 -4.20 -1.03
N TYR A 107 4.02 -4.48 -0.81
CA TYR A 107 2.96 -4.19 -1.76
C TYR A 107 2.00 -3.20 -1.13
N ILE A 108 1.71 -2.12 -1.82
CA ILE A 108 0.78 -1.10 -1.36
C ILE A 108 -0.31 -0.94 -2.40
N TYR A 109 -1.55 -1.04 -1.96
CA TYR A 109 -2.70 -0.72 -2.80
C TYR A 109 -3.29 0.63 -2.37
N ILE A 110 -3.55 1.52 -3.33
CA ILE A 110 -4.18 2.83 -3.10
C ILE A 110 -5.61 2.83 -3.69
N TYR A 111 -6.61 3.09 -2.85
CA TYR A 111 -8.04 3.13 -3.18
C TYR A 111 -8.54 4.46 -3.78
N ILE A 112 -7.81 5.57 -3.69
CA ILE A 112 -8.40 6.93 -3.64
C ILE A 112 -9.37 7.28 -4.79
N TYR A 113 -10.64 7.53 -4.43
CA TYR A 113 -11.47 8.60 -4.98
C TYR A 113 -11.28 9.82 -4.07
N ILE A 114 -10.76 10.94 -4.59
CA ILE A 114 -10.71 12.33 -4.04
C ILE A 114 -9.38 13.00 -4.42
N TYR A 115 -9.48 14.17 -5.05
CA TYR A 115 -8.38 15.00 -5.54
C TYR A 115 -7.47 15.49 -4.40
N ILE A 116 -6.44 14.73 -4.03
CA ILE A 116 -5.37 15.18 -3.13
C ILE A 116 -4.04 14.83 -3.78
N TYR A 117 -3.14 15.81 -3.86
CA TYR A 117 -1.79 15.66 -4.40
C TYR A 117 -0.97 14.74 -3.47
N ILE A 118 -0.65 13.54 -3.94
CA ILE A 118 0.15 12.53 -3.24
C ILE A 118 1.63 12.75 -3.59
N TYR A 119 2.45 13.11 -2.62
CA TYR A 119 3.91 12.99 -2.71
C TYR A 119 4.27 11.63 -2.12
N ILE A 120 4.97 10.75 -2.82
CA ILE A 120 5.37 9.44 -2.28
C ILE A 120 6.81 9.52 -1.77
N TYR A 121 6.97 9.51 -0.45
CA TYR A 121 8.26 9.24 0.20
C TYR A 121 8.09 8.00 1.08
N ILE A 122 8.72 6.89 0.70
CA ILE A 122 8.90 5.74 1.59
C ILE A 122 10.11 6.07 2.46
N LEU A 123 9.87 6.75 3.58
CA LEU A 123 10.87 7.01 4.61
C LEU A 123 10.82 5.88 5.64
N ILE A 124 11.84 5.01 5.64
CA ILE A 124 12.08 4.09 6.76
C ILE A 124 12.69 4.93 7.89
N SER A 125 11.88 5.29 8.87
CA SER A 125 12.36 6.03 10.04
C SER A 125 12.93 5.05 11.07
N ILE A 126 14.26 5.04 11.22
CA ILE A 126 14.91 4.42 12.37
C ILE A 126 14.65 5.38 13.55
N GLN A 127 13.71 5.03 14.43
CA GLN A 127 13.53 5.78 15.68
C GLN A 127 14.87 5.70 16.47
N ARG A 128 15.44 6.87 16.77
CA ARG A 128 16.68 7.00 17.54
C ARG A 128 16.45 6.70 19.01
#